data_AF-A0A3B7PTM1-F1
#
_entry.id   AF-A0A3B7PTM1-F1
#
_cell.length_a   1.000
_cell.length_b   1.000
_cell.length_c   1.000
_cell.angle_alpha   90.00
_cell.angle_beta   90.00
_cell.angle_gamma   90.00
#
_symmetry.space_group_name_H-M   'P 1'
#
loop_
_entity.id
_entity.type
_entity.pdbx_description
1 polymer ?
#
loop_
_entity_poly.entity_id
_entity_poly.type
_entity_poly.pdbx_seq_one_letter_code
_entity_poly.pdbx_strand_id
1 'polypeptide(L)'
;MQQSRFQISKEYDHENDALNKIQEKINKTKAHINELLLDKDVWEKRLAEMLSKSNSIDTQTIEYIYKEAQIYNIDIHKKFEETVIFHQKMIENEVEFIKKSVSKSKEAINSLELEHAKLAEEYSVLLNQLAKTGSLTEYTNLGHQINELTKEIAETESLISQREKTSEELASLKQQFNNLTIKIEDILEKMRIKITIFNRYFSEYSKILTDDSYYIVVNKDKLQHFTLIPSCERNDSNIGDGSKQSVIIAFDLAYVSFANDHTINLTRPHFFTQDKIEIIDVNILDRLINLINRVDCQFIFPIISDKLDGIPDFDDSNIILTLSEDNKFFNIEKYNSAKKGLISKSIIDLAL
;
A
#
# COMPACT_ATOMS: atom_id res chain seq x y z
N MET A 1 21.50 78.01 -40.32
CA MET A 1 21.51 78.59 -38.96
C MET A 1 22.00 77.51 -38.01
N GLN A 2 23.11 77.83 -37.33
CA GLN A 2 23.80 77.17 -36.21
C GLN A 2 23.70 75.65 -36.06
N GLN A 3 24.78 74.97 -36.48
CA GLN A 3 25.26 73.74 -35.86
C GLN A 3 25.63 74.03 -34.40
N SER A 4 24.77 73.62 -33.47
CA SER A 4 25.11 73.51 -32.06
C SER A 4 26.08 72.34 -31.91
N ARG A 5 27.38 72.64 -31.84
CA ARG A 5 28.44 71.67 -31.49
C ARG A 5 28.03 70.98 -30.17
N PHE A 6 27.67 69.70 -30.26
CA PHE A 6 27.54 68.83 -29.09
C PHE A 6 28.92 68.72 -28.46
N GLN A 7 29.12 69.42 -27.35
CA GLN A 7 30.28 69.25 -26.51
C GLN A 7 29.78 68.49 -25.29
N ILE A 8 29.75 67.17 -25.41
CA ILE A 8 29.60 66.27 -24.26
C ILE A 8 30.70 66.68 -23.29
N SER A 9 30.34 67.22 -22.13
CA SER A 9 31.35 67.64 -21.15
C SER A 9 32.08 66.39 -20.66
N LYS A 10 33.35 66.52 -20.29
CA LYS A 10 34.10 65.40 -19.68
C LYS A 10 33.42 64.88 -18.41
N GLU A 11 32.62 65.71 -17.72
CA GLU A 11 31.78 65.26 -16.62
C GLU A 11 30.72 64.23 -17.05
N TYR A 12 30.11 64.38 -18.23
CA TYR A 12 29.09 63.43 -18.73
C TYR A 12 29.65 62.04 -19.02
N ASP A 13 30.84 61.96 -19.65
CA ASP A 13 31.52 60.67 -19.89
C ASP A 13 31.92 60.00 -18.58
N HIS A 14 32.38 60.78 -17.60
CA HIS A 14 32.73 60.26 -16.27
C HIS A 14 31.52 59.74 -15.48
N GLU A 15 30.39 60.43 -15.54
CA GLU A 15 29.15 60.03 -14.89
C GLU A 15 28.50 58.82 -15.56
N ASN A 16 28.57 58.73 -16.90
CA ASN A 16 28.12 57.57 -17.68
C ASN A 16 28.96 56.30 -17.37
N ASP A 17 30.29 56.46 -17.28
CA ASP A 17 31.19 55.38 -16.84
C ASP A 17 30.89 54.93 -15.40
N ALA A 18 30.52 55.86 -14.52
CA ALA A 18 30.11 55.52 -13.15
C ALA A 18 28.81 54.71 -13.14
N LEU A 19 27.85 55.07 -14.00
CA LEU A 19 26.56 54.39 -14.13
C LEU A 19 26.73 52.97 -14.69
N ASN A 20 27.57 52.80 -15.72
CA ASN A 20 27.93 51.49 -16.26
C ASN A 20 28.62 50.60 -15.22
N LYS A 21 29.49 51.17 -14.37
CA LYS A 21 30.12 50.42 -13.26
C LYS A 21 29.13 49.99 -12.20
N ILE A 22 28.14 50.83 -11.87
CA ILE A 22 27.07 50.45 -10.92
C ILE A 22 26.19 49.36 -11.54
N GLN A 23 25.86 49.46 -12.82
CA GLN A 23 25.11 48.42 -13.54
C GLN A 23 25.86 47.08 -13.55
N GLU A 24 27.18 47.10 -13.80
CA GLU A 24 28.02 45.90 -13.76
C GLU A 24 28.03 45.28 -12.35
N LYS A 25 28.11 46.11 -11.31
CA LYS A 25 28.00 45.65 -9.91
C LYS A 25 26.64 45.03 -9.62
N ILE A 26 25.54 45.67 -10.02
CA ILE A 26 24.18 45.13 -9.86
C ILE A 26 24.07 43.75 -10.52
N ASN A 27 24.59 43.60 -11.74
CA ASN A 27 24.57 42.34 -12.47
C ASN A 27 25.40 41.25 -11.76
N LYS A 28 26.59 41.60 -11.23
CA LYS A 28 27.42 40.67 -10.43
C LYS A 28 26.73 40.27 -9.13
N THR A 29 26.13 41.22 -8.40
CA THR A 29 25.39 40.93 -7.17
C THR A 29 24.20 40.02 -7.43
N LYS A 30 23.44 40.25 -8.52
CA LYS A 30 22.35 39.35 -8.95
C LYS A 30 22.85 37.95 -9.27
N ALA A 31 23.94 37.83 -10.03
CA ALA A 31 24.51 36.52 -10.36
C ALA A 31 24.91 35.74 -9.10
N HIS A 32 25.49 36.43 -8.11
CA HIS A 32 25.89 35.81 -6.85
C HIS A 32 24.70 35.42 -5.96
N ILE A 33 23.61 36.21 -5.95
CA ILE A 33 22.35 35.83 -5.30
C ILE A 33 21.79 34.55 -5.92
N ASN A 34 21.77 34.44 -7.24
CA ASN A 34 21.27 33.25 -7.94
C ASN A 34 22.11 32.00 -7.65
N GLU A 35 23.43 32.13 -7.60
CA GLU A 35 24.35 31.05 -7.20
C GLU A 35 24.02 30.53 -5.79
N LEU A 36 23.87 31.44 -4.82
CA LEU A 36 23.53 31.08 -3.44
C LEU A 36 22.12 30.49 -3.30
N LEU A 37 21.17 30.90 -4.14
CA LEU A 37 19.82 30.32 -4.19
C LEU A 37 19.84 28.88 -4.71
N LEU A 38 20.62 28.60 -5.76
CA LEU A 38 20.80 27.25 -6.28
C LEU A 38 21.46 26.34 -5.24
N ASP A 39 22.54 26.80 -4.60
CA ASP A 39 23.20 26.05 -3.53
C ASP A 39 22.24 25.76 -2.37
N LYS A 40 21.43 26.74 -1.98
CA LYS A 40 20.41 26.58 -0.94
C LYS A 40 19.38 25.50 -1.30
N ASP A 41 18.87 25.49 -2.53
CA ASP A 41 17.91 24.48 -3.01
C ASP A 41 18.50 23.07 -2.96
N VAL A 42 19.77 22.91 -3.35
CA VAL A 42 20.50 21.63 -3.24
C VAL A 42 20.56 21.15 -1.79
N TRP A 43 20.89 22.04 -0.85
CA TRP A 43 20.93 21.68 0.58
C TRP A 43 19.55 21.37 1.16
N GLU A 44 18.50 22.09 0.76
CA GLU A 44 17.11 21.85 1.20
C GLU A 44 16.58 20.51 0.67
N LYS A 45 16.86 20.16 -0.60
CA LYS A 45 16.55 18.84 -1.16
C LYS A 45 17.25 17.72 -0.41
N ARG A 46 18.56 17.85 -0.16
CA ARG A 46 19.32 16.86 0.61
C ARG A 46 18.76 16.69 2.03
N LEU A 47 18.32 17.78 2.67
CA LEU A 47 17.68 17.73 3.98
C LEU A 47 16.35 16.95 3.93
N ALA A 48 15.51 17.20 2.93
CA ALA A 48 14.23 16.49 2.75
C ALA A 48 14.45 14.98 2.53
N GLU A 49 15.43 14.60 1.71
CA GLU A 49 15.81 13.21 1.52
C GLU A 49 16.28 12.54 2.81
N MET A 50 17.11 13.21 3.62
CA MET A 50 17.58 12.65 4.89
C MET A 50 16.44 12.49 5.91
N LEU A 51 15.52 13.45 6.00
CA LEU A 51 14.38 13.37 6.91
C LEU A 51 13.42 12.24 6.53
N SER A 52 13.16 12.04 5.24
CA SER A 52 12.32 10.93 4.76
C SER A 52 12.92 9.54 5.03
N LYS A 53 14.27 9.41 5.04
CA LYS A 53 14.99 8.17 5.37
C LYS A 53 15.14 7.92 6.88
N SER A 54 14.99 8.93 7.72
CA SER A 54 15.17 8.79 9.19
C SER A 54 14.12 7.91 9.87
N ASN A 55 12.99 7.62 9.21
CA ASN A 55 11.96 6.70 9.71
C ASN A 55 12.23 5.22 9.40
N SER A 56 13.34 4.88 8.73
CA SER A 56 13.65 3.50 8.32
C SER A 56 15.08 3.11 8.69
N ILE A 57 15.50 3.32 9.94
CA ILE A 57 16.59 2.50 10.45
C ILE A 57 16.03 1.08 10.50
N ASP A 58 16.40 0.29 9.50
CA ASP A 58 16.12 -1.14 9.46
C ASP A 58 16.98 -1.82 10.53
N THR A 59 16.53 -1.62 11.77
CA THR A 59 17.04 -2.26 12.98
C THR A 59 17.06 -3.77 12.81
N GLN A 60 16.16 -4.33 11.98
CA GLN A 60 16.10 -5.75 11.67
C GLN A 60 17.27 -6.20 10.78
N THR A 61 17.64 -5.43 9.74
CA THR A 61 18.80 -5.77 8.89
C THR A 61 20.12 -5.69 9.66
N ILE A 62 20.31 -4.68 10.50
CA ILE A 62 21.52 -4.56 11.32
C ILE A 62 21.54 -5.65 12.41
N GLU A 63 20.40 -5.97 13.02
CA GLU A 63 20.28 -7.09 13.97
C GLU A 63 20.58 -8.43 13.31
N TYR A 64 20.14 -8.64 12.07
CA TYR A 64 20.42 -9.84 11.29
C TYR A 64 21.91 -10.02 10.99
N ILE A 65 22.60 -8.94 10.60
CA ILE A 65 24.06 -8.95 10.37
C ILE A 65 24.83 -9.28 11.66
N TYR A 66 24.40 -8.74 12.80
CA TYR A 66 25.01 -9.04 14.10
C TYR A 66 24.75 -10.50 14.55
N LYS A 67 23.55 -11.04 14.27
CA LYS A 67 23.25 -12.47 14.48
C LYS A 67 24.10 -13.36 13.57
N GLU A 68 24.29 -13.02 12.30
CA GLU A 68 25.20 -13.75 11.41
C GLU A 68 26.64 -13.71 11.87
N ALA A 69 27.16 -12.54 12.25
CA ALA A 69 28.55 -12.42 12.71
C ALA A 69 28.84 -13.20 14.00
N GLN A 70 27.84 -13.34 14.89
CA GLN A 70 27.90 -14.27 16.04
C GLN A 70 27.94 -15.74 15.61
N ILE A 71 27.18 -16.13 14.57
CA ILE A 71 27.21 -17.49 14.01
C ILE A 71 28.60 -17.80 13.38
N TYR A 72 29.26 -16.81 12.78
CA TYR A 72 30.59 -16.96 12.17
C TYR A 72 31.78 -16.74 13.12
N ASN A 73 31.55 -16.61 14.43
CA ASN A 73 32.59 -16.42 15.44
C ASN A 73 33.51 -15.21 15.18
N ILE A 74 32.98 -14.17 14.52
CA ILE A 74 33.71 -12.92 14.25
C ILE A 74 33.64 -12.05 15.51
N ASP A 75 34.81 -11.63 16.02
CA ASP A 75 34.91 -10.84 17.25
C ASP A 75 34.50 -9.37 16.97
N ILE A 76 33.22 -9.05 17.21
CA ILE A 76 32.71 -7.69 17.03
C ILE A 76 32.99 -6.89 18.30
N HIS A 77 34.01 -6.03 18.25
CA HIS A 77 34.51 -5.28 19.40
C HIS A 77 33.56 -4.22 20.00
N LYS A 78 32.45 -3.88 19.34
CA LYS A 78 31.49 -2.85 19.78
C LYS A 78 30.09 -3.44 19.87
N LYS A 79 29.32 -3.06 20.90
CA LYS A 79 27.95 -3.58 21.06
C LYS A 79 27.05 -3.04 19.94
N PHE A 80 26.10 -3.84 19.46
CA PHE A 80 25.07 -3.45 18.49
C PHE A 80 24.41 -2.11 18.85
N GLU A 81 24.05 -1.96 20.13
CA GLU A 81 23.48 -0.75 20.71
C GLU A 81 24.38 0.48 20.51
N GLU A 82 25.69 0.34 20.67
CA GLU A 82 26.66 1.43 20.48
C GLU A 82 26.76 1.85 19.00
N THR A 83 26.59 0.92 18.07
CA THR A 83 26.64 1.19 16.62
C THR A 83 25.39 1.92 16.14
N VAL A 84 24.22 1.52 16.63
CA VAL A 84 22.95 2.20 16.33
C VAL A 84 22.96 3.61 16.91
N ILE A 85 23.41 3.79 18.16
CA ILE A 85 23.54 5.11 18.79
C ILE A 85 24.54 6.00 18.02
N PHE A 86 25.67 5.44 17.57
CA PHE A 86 26.64 6.19 16.78
C PHE A 86 26.08 6.64 15.43
N HIS A 87 25.37 5.75 14.72
CA HIS A 87 24.75 6.08 13.44
C HIS A 87 23.66 7.14 13.58
N GLN A 88 22.80 7.01 14.59
CA GLN A 88 21.79 8.01 14.91
C GLN A 88 22.42 9.38 15.18
N LYS A 89 23.48 9.42 16.00
CA LYS A 89 24.21 10.64 16.31
C LYS A 89 24.92 11.25 15.09
N MET A 90 25.37 10.42 14.15
CA MET A 90 25.96 10.87 12.89
C MET A 90 24.92 11.57 12.01
N ILE A 91 23.73 10.98 11.85
CA ILE A 91 22.62 11.56 11.10
C ILE A 91 22.19 12.89 11.72
N GLU A 92 22.05 12.95 13.05
CA GLU A 92 21.71 14.18 13.78
C GLU A 92 22.71 15.31 13.51
N ASN A 93 24.00 15.01 13.61
CA ASN A 93 25.06 15.98 13.33
C ASN A 93 25.06 16.46 11.88
N GLU A 94 24.81 15.56 10.92
CA GLU A 94 24.76 15.92 9.50
C GLU A 94 23.52 16.77 9.18
N VAL A 95 22.37 16.46 9.76
CA VAL A 95 21.16 17.29 9.67
C VAL A 95 21.39 18.68 10.27
N GLU A 96 22.05 18.76 11.42
CA GLU A 96 22.40 20.05 12.05
C GLU A 96 23.36 20.87 11.18
N PHE A 97 24.36 20.22 10.58
CA PHE A 97 25.28 20.86 9.65
C PHE A 97 24.55 21.44 8.43
N ILE A 98 23.67 20.66 7.80
CA ILE A 98 22.90 21.10 6.63
C ILE A 98 22.00 22.28 7.00
N LYS A 99 21.27 22.21 8.12
CA LYS A 99 20.43 23.33 8.61
C LYS A 99 21.25 24.61 8.82
N LYS A 100 22.44 24.50 9.40
CA LYS A 100 23.34 25.62 9.62
C LYS A 100 23.84 26.22 8.30
N SER A 101 24.16 25.38 7.31
CA SER A 101 24.57 25.82 5.98
C SER A 101 23.44 26.55 5.24
N VAL A 102 22.20 26.03 5.28
CA VAL A 102 21.02 26.71 4.72
C VAL A 102 20.78 28.07 5.39
N SER A 103 20.91 28.14 6.72
CA SER A 103 20.76 29.41 7.46
C SER A 103 21.79 30.44 7.04
N LYS A 104 23.06 30.03 6.90
CA LYS A 104 24.14 30.91 6.43
C LYS A 104 23.89 31.43 5.01
N SER A 105 23.47 30.57 4.09
CA SER A 105 23.12 31.00 2.72
C SER A 105 21.97 31.99 2.73
N LYS A 106 20.96 31.80 3.60
CA LYS A 106 19.83 32.74 3.74
C LYS A 106 20.26 34.11 4.27
N GLU A 107 21.15 34.14 5.26
CA GLU A 107 21.73 35.39 5.77
C GLU A 107 22.56 36.12 4.70
N ALA A 108 23.37 35.37 3.94
CA ALA A 108 24.17 35.93 2.84
C ALA A 108 23.28 36.51 1.73
N ILE A 109 22.24 35.79 1.30
CA ILE A 109 21.25 36.27 0.32
C ILE A 109 20.59 37.56 0.80
N ASN A 110 20.09 37.61 2.03
CA ASN A 110 19.47 38.82 2.59
C ASN A 110 20.44 40.01 2.60
N SER A 111 21.72 39.77 2.89
CA SER A 111 22.73 40.84 2.89
C SER A 111 23.01 41.39 1.48
N LEU A 112 23.06 40.50 0.47
CA LEU A 112 23.25 40.85 -0.93
C LEU A 112 22.01 41.52 -1.52
N GLU A 113 20.81 41.14 -1.09
CA GLU A 113 19.56 41.81 -1.47
C GLU A 113 19.50 43.24 -0.92
N LEU A 114 19.96 43.45 0.32
CA LEU A 114 20.10 44.79 0.90
C LEU A 114 21.16 45.62 0.16
N GLU A 115 22.29 45.01 -0.23
CA GLU A 115 23.30 45.68 -1.05
C GLU A 115 22.76 46.03 -2.43
N HIS A 116 22.04 45.11 -3.08
CA HIS A 116 21.38 45.34 -4.35
C HIS A 116 20.37 46.51 -4.26
N ALA A 117 19.57 46.56 -3.19
CA ALA A 117 18.65 47.67 -2.96
C ALA A 117 19.38 49.01 -2.82
N LYS A 118 20.52 49.06 -2.13
CA LYS A 118 21.36 50.26 -2.04
C LYS A 118 21.97 50.65 -3.38
N LEU A 119 22.49 49.68 -4.14
CA LEU A 119 23.05 49.93 -5.47
C LEU A 119 21.98 50.43 -6.44
N ALA A 120 20.75 49.92 -6.34
CA ALA A 120 19.61 50.39 -7.13
C ALA A 120 19.21 51.83 -6.75
N GLU A 121 19.26 52.17 -5.46
CA GLU A 121 19.02 53.54 -4.98
C GLU A 121 20.13 54.50 -5.47
N GLU A 122 21.41 54.11 -5.33
CA GLU A 122 22.56 54.88 -5.84
C GLU A 122 22.48 55.08 -7.36
N TYR A 123 22.12 54.02 -8.10
CA TYR A 123 21.86 54.07 -9.52
C TYR A 123 20.76 55.07 -9.87
N SER A 124 19.63 55.03 -9.15
CA SER A 124 18.50 55.97 -9.30
C SER A 124 18.91 57.43 -9.04
N VAL A 125 19.73 57.67 -8.01
CA VAL A 125 20.23 59.02 -7.68
C VAL A 125 21.15 59.55 -8.77
N LEU A 126 22.10 58.73 -9.26
CA LEU A 126 23.03 59.11 -10.33
C LEU A 126 22.28 59.38 -11.64
N LEU A 127 21.29 58.54 -11.96
CA LEU A 127 20.42 58.69 -13.12
C LEU A 127 19.66 60.03 -13.07
N ASN A 128 19.15 60.40 -11.89
CA ASN A 128 18.47 61.69 -11.66
C ASN A 128 19.41 62.91 -11.73
N GLN A 129 20.71 62.75 -11.52
CA GLN A 129 21.69 63.81 -11.71
C GLN A 129 22.00 64.01 -13.20
N LEU A 130 22.22 62.91 -13.92
CA LEU A 130 22.40 62.89 -15.39
C LEU A 130 21.15 63.42 -16.13
N ALA A 131 19.95 63.16 -15.60
CA ALA A 131 18.69 63.69 -16.11
C ALA A 131 18.67 65.21 -16.33
N LYS A 132 19.39 65.96 -15.50
CA LYS A 132 19.46 67.42 -15.56
C LYS A 132 20.32 67.94 -16.72
N THR A 133 21.06 67.08 -17.42
CA THR A 133 21.95 67.43 -18.54
C THR A 133 21.36 67.19 -19.95
N GLY A 134 20.07 66.81 -20.06
CA GLY A 134 19.28 66.95 -21.30
C GLY A 134 19.11 65.71 -22.18
N SER A 135 19.60 64.53 -21.79
CA SER A 135 19.43 63.27 -22.53
C SER A 135 18.40 62.30 -21.90
N LEU A 136 17.53 62.78 -21.02
CA LEU A 136 16.77 61.98 -20.04
C LEU A 136 15.78 60.96 -20.64
N THR A 137 15.13 61.28 -21.75
CA THR A 137 13.99 60.51 -22.27
C THR A 137 14.38 59.18 -22.91
N GLU A 138 15.53 59.11 -23.57
CA GLU A 138 15.98 57.86 -24.20
C GLU A 138 16.47 56.84 -23.16
N TYR A 139 17.11 57.30 -22.08
CA TYR A 139 17.58 56.43 -20.99
C TYR A 139 16.46 55.92 -20.11
N THR A 140 15.44 56.74 -19.81
CA THR A 140 14.25 56.25 -19.07
C THR A 140 13.52 55.18 -19.87
N ASN A 141 13.41 55.35 -21.20
CA ASN A 141 12.80 54.34 -22.07
C ASN A 141 13.63 53.05 -22.09
N LEU A 142 14.96 53.14 -22.13
CA LEU A 142 15.84 51.98 -22.06
C LEU A 142 15.71 51.24 -20.72
N GLY A 143 15.65 51.97 -19.60
CA GLY A 143 15.43 51.39 -18.27
C GLY A 143 14.08 50.70 -18.14
N HIS A 144 13.02 51.28 -18.72
CA HIS A 144 11.71 50.62 -18.81
C HIS A 144 11.78 49.33 -19.65
N GLN A 145 12.43 49.36 -20.81
CA GLN A 145 12.62 48.16 -21.64
C GLN A 145 13.40 47.07 -20.91
N ILE A 146 14.44 47.42 -20.15
CA ILE A 146 15.20 46.47 -19.34
C ILE A 146 14.33 45.86 -18.24
N ASN A 147 13.51 46.66 -17.56
CA ASN A 147 12.62 46.17 -16.51
C ASN A 147 11.53 45.25 -17.07
N GLU A 148 10.92 45.60 -18.21
CA GLU A 148 9.94 44.75 -18.88
C GLU A 148 10.58 43.42 -19.33
N LEU A 149 11.75 43.45 -19.97
CA LEU A 149 12.47 42.24 -20.35
C LEU A 149 12.88 41.39 -19.14
N THR A 150 13.29 42.02 -18.04
CA THR A 150 13.64 41.30 -16.80
C THR A 150 12.41 40.61 -16.20
N LYS A 151 11.25 41.27 -16.25
CA LYS A 151 9.99 40.70 -15.81
C LYS A 151 9.56 39.52 -16.70
N GLU A 152 9.65 39.67 -18.02
CA GLU A 152 9.37 38.58 -18.98
C GLU A 152 10.29 37.37 -18.76
N ILE A 153 11.58 37.60 -18.47
CA ILE A 153 12.52 36.53 -18.14
C ILE A 153 12.08 35.81 -16.87
N ALA A 154 11.77 36.54 -15.79
CA ALA A 154 11.35 35.94 -14.52
C ALA A 154 10.04 35.15 -14.66
N GLU A 155 9.07 35.66 -15.43
CA GLU A 155 7.84 34.95 -15.75
C GLU A 155 8.12 33.67 -16.55
N THR A 156 9.01 33.75 -17.54
CA THR A 156 9.41 32.60 -18.36
C THR A 156 10.16 31.54 -17.54
N GLU A 157 11.07 31.95 -16.65
CA GLU A 157 11.80 31.05 -15.74
C GLU A 157 10.83 30.33 -14.78
N SER A 158 9.84 31.06 -14.24
CA SER A 158 8.78 30.48 -13.40
C SER A 158 7.96 29.43 -14.16
N LEU A 159 7.59 29.72 -15.41
CA LEU A 159 6.88 28.77 -16.27
C LEU A 159 7.71 27.51 -16.58
N ILE A 160 9.01 27.67 -16.83
CA ILE A 160 9.94 26.56 -17.04
C ILE A 160 10.01 25.68 -15.78
N SER A 161 10.19 26.28 -14.61
CA SER A 161 10.24 25.55 -13.34
C SER A 161 8.94 24.78 -13.06
N GLN A 162 7.77 25.38 -13.29
CA GLN A 162 6.48 24.69 -13.16
C GLN A 162 6.35 23.51 -14.12
N ARG A 163 6.82 23.68 -15.37
CA ARG A 163 6.80 22.61 -16.37
C ARG A 163 7.70 21.45 -15.95
N GLU A 164 8.91 21.73 -15.46
CA GLU A 164 9.85 20.71 -14.98
C GLU A 164 9.25 19.92 -13.82
N LYS A 165 8.71 20.62 -12.81
CA LYS A 165 8.02 19.97 -11.67
C LYS A 165 6.85 19.10 -12.12
N THR A 166 6.01 19.60 -13.04
CA THR A 166 4.87 18.84 -13.57
C THR A 166 5.35 17.60 -14.34
N SER A 167 6.46 17.72 -15.06
CA SER A 167 7.06 16.60 -15.80
C SER A 167 7.62 15.53 -14.86
N GLU A 168 8.25 15.92 -13.76
CA GLU A 168 8.72 15.00 -12.71
C GLU A 168 7.54 14.29 -12.03
N GLU A 169 6.48 15.03 -11.66
CA GLU A 169 5.26 14.45 -11.07
C GLU A 169 4.60 13.46 -12.02
N LEU A 170 4.52 13.79 -13.32
CA LEU A 170 3.96 12.90 -14.34
C LEU A 170 4.81 11.61 -14.49
N ALA A 171 6.13 11.73 -14.48
CA ALA A 171 7.04 10.60 -14.55
C ALA A 171 6.86 9.66 -13.35
N SER A 172 6.81 10.23 -12.14
CA SER A 172 6.56 9.49 -10.90
C SER A 172 5.20 8.78 -10.93
N LEU A 173 4.13 9.48 -11.36
CA LEU A 173 2.80 8.89 -11.42
C LEU A 173 2.72 7.76 -12.44
N LYS A 174 3.37 7.89 -13.59
CA LYS A 174 3.48 6.81 -14.59
C LYS A 174 4.20 5.58 -14.04
N GLN A 175 5.29 5.79 -13.30
CA GLN A 175 6.01 4.68 -12.66
C GLN A 175 5.15 3.97 -11.61
N GLN A 176 4.43 4.74 -10.78
CA GLN A 176 3.49 4.18 -9.80
C GLN A 176 2.37 3.38 -10.47
N PHE A 177 1.80 3.91 -11.55
CA PHE A 177 0.79 3.22 -12.34
C PHE A 177 1.31 1.88 -12.89
N ASN A 178 2.47 1.87 -13.54
CA ASN A 178 3.07 0.65 -14.07
C ASN A 178 3.35 -0.38 -12.97
N ASN A 179 3.85 0.06 -11.81
CA ASN A 179 4.07 -0.81 -10.66
C ASN A 179 2.76 -1.42 -10.13
N LEU A 180 1.67 -0.64 -10.10
CA LEU A 180 0.35 -1.16 -9.73
C LEU A 180 -0.17 -2.17 -10.75
N THR A 181 0.01 -1.91 -12.04
CA THR A 181 -0.38 -2.85 -13.11
C THR A 181 0.32 -4.20 -12.95
N ILE A 182 1.65 -4.19 -12.75
CA ILE A 182 2.43 -5.43 -12.53
C ILE A 182 1.94 -6.19 -11.29
N LYS A 183 1.66 -5.47 -10.19
CA LYS A 183 1.12 -6.10 -8.96
C LYS A 183 -0.25 -6.73 -9.20
N ILE A 184 -1.13 -6.07 -9.95
CA ILE A 184 -2.45 -6.61 -10.28
C ILE A 184 -2.30 -7.88 -11.13
N GLU A 185 -1.42 -7.87 -12.12
CA GLU A 185 -1.15 -9.05 -12.96
C GLU A 185 -0.63 -10.24 -12.14
N ASP A 186 0.33 -10.01 -11.23
CA ASP A 186 0.85 -11.03 -10.31
C ASP A 186 -0.24 -11.62 -9.40
N ILE A 187 -1.13 -10.77 -8.84
CA ILE A 187 -2.26 -11.22 -8.02
C ILE A 187 -3.23 -12.06 -8.85
N LEU A 188 -3.57 -11.62 -10.06
CA LEU A 188 -4.48 -12.33 -10.94
C LEU A 188 -3.91 -13.69 -11.36
N GLU A 189 -2.61 -13.79 -11.61
CA GLU A 189 -1.96 -15.05 -11.97
C GLU A 189 -1.96 -16.02 -10.79
N LYS A 190 -1.58 -15.56 -9.59
CA LYS A 190 -1.67 -16.36 -8.35
C LYS A 190 -3.10 -16.83 -8.08
N MET A 191 -4.09 -15.98 -8.33
CA MET A 191 -5.51 -16.35 -8.19
C MET A 191 -5.90 -17.43 -9.20
N ARG A 192 -5.49 -17.33 -10.47
CA ARG A 192 -5.76 -18.35 -11.50
C ARG A 192 -5.18 -19.70 -11.09
N ILE A 193 -3.93 -19.74 -10.65
CA ILE A 193 -3.28 -20.98 -10.18
C ILE A 193 -4.09 -21.61 -9.03
N LYS A 194 -4.49 -20.80 -8.04
CA LYS A 194 -5.31 -21.27 -6.91
C LYS A 194 -6.65 -21.84 -7.37
N ILE A 195 -7.34 -21.16 -8.28
CA ILE A 195 -8.62 -21.62 -8.84
C ILE A 195 -8.42 -22.93 -9.61
N THR A 196 -7.35 -23.07 -10.38
CA THR A 196 -7.03 -24.32 -11.10
C THR A 196 -6.83 -25.49 -10.14
N ILE A 197 -6.06 -25.29 -9.07
CA ILE A 197 -5.82 -26.33 -8.06
C ILE A 197 -7.13 -26.69 -7.35
N PHE A 198 -7.91 -25.68 -6.93
CA PHE A 198 -9.21 -25.90 -6.30
C PHE A 198 -10.15 -26.68 -7.23
N ASN A 199 -10.26 -26.26 -8.49
CA ASN A 199 -11.15 -26.89 -9.48
C ASN A 199 -10.76 -28.32 -9.80
N ARG A 200 -9.47 -28.70 -9.69
CA ARG A 200 -9.05 -30.10 -9.82
C ARG A 200 -9.74 -30.97 -8.76
N TYR A 201 -9.68 -30.56 -7.49
CA TYR A 201 -10.34 -31.29 -6.40
C TYR A 201 -11.86 -31.20 -6.48
N PHE A 202 -12.40 -30.01 -6.75
CA PHE A 202 -13.84 -29.80 -6.78
C PHE A 202 -14.51 -30.59 -7.91
N SER A 203 -13.89 -30.65 -9.08
CA SER A 203 -14.35 -31.48 -10.20
C SER A 203 -14.33 -32.96 -9.86
N GLU A 204 -13.24 -33.45 -9.27
CA GLU A 204 -13.10 -34.87 -8.91
C GLU A 204 -14.16 -35.29 -7.88
N TYR A 205 -14.30 -34.53 -6.80
CA TYR A 205 -15.21 -34.86 -5.70
C TYR A 205 -16.67 -34.72 -6.10
N SER A 206 -17.03 -33.65 -6.82
CA SER A 206 -18.40 -33.47 -7.31
C SER A 206 -18.81 -34.57 -8.30
N LYS A 207 -17.88 -35.03 -9.15
CA LYS A 207 -18.12 -36.15 -10.07
C LYS A 207 -18.36 -37.47 -9.33
N ILE A 208 -17.64 -37.72 -8.24
CA ILE A 208 -17.85 -38.93 -7.42
C ILE A 208 -19.24 -38.93 -6.77
N LEU A 209 -19.68 -37.77 -6.26
CA LEU A 209 -20.92 -37.65 -5.49
C LEU A 209 -22.17 -37.42 -6.35
N THR A 210 -22.05 -36.81 -7.52
CA THR A 210 -23.20 -36.39 -8.34
C THR A 210 -23.15 -36.89 -9.78
N ASP A 211 -22.13 -37.65 -10.16
CA ASP A 211 -21.80 -38.08 -11.53
C ASP A 211 -21.49 -36.92 -12.52
N ASP A 212 -21.70 -35.67 -12.09
CA ASP A 212 -21.41 -34.45 -12.84
C ASP A 212 -20.23 -33.68 -12.22
N SER A 213 -19.39 -33.10 -13.09
CA SER A 213 -18.25 -32.31 -12.63
C SER A 213 -18.64 -30.84 -12.46
N TYR A 214 -18.28 -30.27 -11.30
CA TYR A 214 -18.48 -28.87 -10.97
C TYR A 214 -17.16 -28.13 -10.86
N TYR A 215 -17.18 -26.85 -11.25
CA TYR A 215 -16.01 -25.98 -11.31
C TYR A 215 -16.39 -24.57 -10.89
N ILE A 216 -15.45 -23.84 -10.29
CA ILE A 216 -15.58 -22.41 -10.05
C ILE A 216 -15.09 -21.64 -11.27
N VAL A 217 -15.97 -20.83 -11.84
CA VAL A 217 -15.69 -19.95 -12.97
C VAL A 217 -15.63 -18.51 -12.49
N VAL A 218 -14.63 -17.77 -12.98
CA VAL A 218 -14.51 -16.34 -12.74
C VAL A 218 -15.42 -15.61 -13.73
N ASN A 219 -16.51 -15.04 -13.25
CA ASN A 219 -17.36 -14.13 -14.02
C ASN A 219 -16.90 -12.70 -13.78
N LYS A 220 -16.88 -11.90 -14.85
CA LYS A 220 -16.50 -10.50 -14.81
C LYS A 220 -17.65 -9.64 -15.31
N ASP A 221 -18.15 -8.76 -14.45
CA ASP A 221 -19.23 -7.87 -14.81
C ASP A 221 -18.75 -6.69 -15.69
N LYS A 222 -19.70 -5.85 -16.13
CA LYS A 222 -19.41 -4.65 -16.93
C LYS A 222 -18.54 -3.62 -16.19
N LEU A 223 -18.55 -3.65 -14.87
CA LEU A 223 -17.78 -2.77 -13.99
C LEU A 223 -16.43 -3.39 -13.57
N GLN A 224 -16.05 -4.53 -14.18
CA GLN A 224 -14.82 -5.27 -13.89
C GLN A 224 -14.78 -5.92 -12.50
N HIS A 225 -15.91 -6.09 -11.81
CA HIS A 225 -15.98 -6.89 -10.60
C HIS A 225 -15.89 -8.37 -10.94
N PHE A 226 -15.14 -9.10 -10.12
CA PHE A 226 -14.94 -10.54 -10.26
C PHE A 226 -15.84 -11.28 -9.29
N THR A 227 -16.65 -12.20 -9.82
CA THR A 227 -17.51 -13.08 -9.04
C THR A 227 -17.17 -14.52 -9.35
N LEU A 228 -17.03 -15.34 -8.31
CA LEU A 228 -16.82 -16.77 -8.43
C LEU A 228 -18.18 -17.47 -8.51
N ILE A 229 -18.43 -18.19 -9.60
CA ILE A 229 -19.71 -18.86 -9.85
C ILE A 229 -19.47 -20.37 -10.02
N PRO A 230 -20.10 -21.23 -9.19
CA PRO A 230 -20.09 -22.66 -9.43
C PRO A 230 -20.88 -22.99 -10.69
N SER A 231 -20.25 -23.73 -11.59
CA SER A 231 -20.82 -24.14 -12.88
C SER A 231 -20.70 -25.65 -13.05
N CYS A 232 -21.74 -26.27 -13.63
CA CYS A 232 -21.79 -27.69 -13.93
C CYS A 232 -21.51 -27.93 -15.41
N GLU A 233 -20.82 -29.03 -15.74
CA GLU A 233 -20.54 -29.44 -17.13
C GLU A 233 -21.81 -29.60 -17.98
N ARG A 234 -22.93 -30.05 -17.39
CA ARG A 234 -24.18 -30.35 -18.11
C ARG A 234 -25.18 -29.19 -18.20
N ASN A 235 -24.89 -28.01 -17.63
CA ASN A 235 -25.79 -26.85 -17.61
C ASN A 235 -27.24 -27.18 -17.19
N ASP A 236 -27.43 -28.09 -16.23
CA ASP A 236 -28.77 -28.52 -15.85
C ASP A 236 -29.37 -27.61 -14.77
N SER A 237 -30.58 -27.11 -15.02
CA SER A 237 -31.27 -26.13 -14.18
C SER A 237 -32.14 -26.79 -13.09
N ASN A 238 -32.31 -28.11 -13.13
CA ASN A 238 -33.19 -28.85 -12.23
C ASN A 238 -32.41 -29.87 -11.38
N ILE A 239 -31.53 -29.36 -10.52
CA ILE A 239 -30.79 -30.19 -9.56
C ILE A 239 -31.69 -30.48 -8.35
N GLY A 240 -31.88 -31.77 -8.03
CA GLY A 240 -32.59 -32.19 -6.82
C GLY A 240 -31.86 -31.76 -5.54
N ASP A 241 -32.59 -31.60 -4.43
CA ASP A 241 -32.01 -31.02 -3.20
C ASP A 241 -30.88 -31.89 -2.59
N GLY A 242 -30.96 -33.22 -2.70
CA GLY A 242 -29.87 -34.12 -2.29
C GLY A 242 -28.61 -33.96 -3.14
N SER A 243 -28.75 -33.72 -4.44
CA SER A 243 -27.62 -33.43 -5.33
C SER A 243 -27.01 -32.06 -5.02
N LYS A 244 -27.81 -31.03 -4.71
CA LYS A 244 -27.29 -29.73 -4.25
C LYS A 244 -26.47 -29.87 -2.97
N GLN A 245 -26.98 -30.62 -2.00
CA GLN A 245 -26.27 -30.88 -0.74
C GLN A 245 -24.95 -31.64 -0.99
N SER A 246 -24.96 -32.59 -1.92
CA SER A 246 -23.75 -33.32 -2.34
C SER A 246 -22.72 -32.39 -2.99
N VAL A 247 -23.13 -31.41 -3.80
CA VAL A 247 -22.23 -30.39 -4.37
C VAL A 247 -21.65 -29.48 -3.28
N ILE A 248 -22.44 -29.09 -2.28
CA ILE A 248 -21.96 -28.29 -1.13
C ILE A 248 -20.88 -29.07 -0.36
N ILE A 249 -21.12 -30.34 -0.07
CA ILE A 249 -20.14 -31.20 0.61
C ILE A 249 -18.88 -31.37 -0.25
N ALA A 250 -19.04 -31.59 -1.56
CA ALA A 250 -17.90 -31.67 -2.49
C ALA A 250 -17.07 -30.38 -2.48
N PHE A 251 -17.71 -29.22 -2.38
CA PHE A 251 -17.04 -27.93 -2.30
C PHE A 251 -16.22 -27.80 -1.02
N ASP A 252 -16.81 -28.12 0.14
CA ASP A 252 -16.10 -28.06 1.42
C ASP A 252 -14.93 -29.05 1.48
N LEU A 253 -15.13 -30.26 0.98
CA LEU A 253 -14.08 -31.27 0.90
C LEU A 253 -12.96 -30.84 -0.05
N ALA A 254 -13.32 -30.24 -1.21
CA ALA A 254 -12.35 -29.70 -2.14
C ALA A 254 -11.54 -28.56 -1.51
N TYR A 255 -12.16 -27.75 -0.66
CA TYR A 255 -11.46 -26.73 0.11
C TYR A 255 -10.49 -27.34 1.14
N VAL A 256 -10.80 -28.49 1.76
CA VAL A 256 -9.84 -29.22 2.60
C VAL A 256 -8.64 -29.65 1.79
N SER A 257 -8.85 -30.37 0.69
CA SER A 257 -7.76 -30.87 -0.15
C SER A 257 -6.96 -29.75 -0.80
N PHE A 258 -7.61 -28.64 -1.17
CA PHE A 258 -6.96 -27.41 -1.62
C PHE A 258 -6.05 -26.82 -0.54
N ALA A 259 -6.52 -26.74 0.70
CA ALA A 259 -5.72 -26.21 1.81
C ALA A 259 -4.52 -27.11 2.15
N ASN A 260 -4.72 -28.43 2.08
CA ASN A 260 -3.70 -29.45 2.32
C ASN A 260 -2.72 -29.61 1.13
N ASP A 261 -3.01 -28.99 -0.02
CA ASP A 261 -2.13 -29.07 -1.18
C ASP A 261 -0.76 -28.42 -0.87
N HIS A 262 0.32 -29.16 -1.12
CA HIS A 262 1.70 -28.73 -0.90
C HIS A 262 2.07 -27.41 -1.59
N THR A 263 1.37 -27.04 -2.68
CA THR A 263 1.57 -25.78 -3.39
C THR A 263 0.86 -24.58 -2.74
N ILE A 264 -0.12 -24.84 -1.87
CA ILE A 264 -0.99 -23.83 -1.24
C ILE A 264 -0.61 -23.59 0.22
N ASN A 265 -0.30 -24.66 0.96
CA ASN A 265 0.18 -24.66 2.35
C ASN A 265 -0.56 -23.65 3.27
N LEU A 266 -1.88 -23.78 3.39
CA LEU A 266 -2.70 -22.93 4.25
C LEU A 266 -2.86 -23.56 5.64
N THR A 267 -2.62 -22.78 6.69
CA THR A 267 -2.91 -23.21 8.07
C THR A 267 -4.40 -23.05 8.37
N ARG A 268 -5.13 -24.16 8.56
CA ARG A 268 -6.54 -24.15 8.98
C ARG A 268 -6.90 -25.41 9.78
N PRO A 269 -8.10 -25.50 10.39
CA PRO A 269 -8.60 -26.74 10.96
C PRO A 269 -8.90 -27.80 9.88
N HIS A 270 -8.44 -29.03 10.06
CA HIS A 270 -8.64 -30.14 9.12
C HIS A 270 -10.01 -30.80 9.29
N PHE A 271 -11.04 -30.04 9.68
CA PHE A 271 -12.39 -30.58 9.84
C PHE A 271 -13.45 -29.64 9.28
N PHE A 272 -14.60 -30.20 8.93
CA PHE A 272 -15.80 -29.45 8.56
C PHE A 272 -17.05 -30.19 9.02
N THR A 273 -18.16 -29.45 9.12
CA THR A 273 -19.43 -29.96 9.62
C THR A 273 -20.54 -29.69 8.62
N GLN A 274 -21.45 -30.64 8.45
CA GLN A 274 -22.65 -30.43 7.65
C GLN A 274 -23.88 -30.99 8.36
N ASP A 275 -25.00 -30.33 8.14
CA ASP A 275 -26.32 -30.76 8.60
C ASP A 275 -27.14 -31.28 7.40
N LYS A 276 -28.28 -31.91 7.66
CA LYS A 276 -29.24 -32.37 6.64
C LYS A 276 -28.69 -33.39 5.64
N ILE A 277 -27.73 -34.21 6.08
CA ILE A 277 -27.16 -35.28 5.23
C ILE A 277 -28.21 -36.34 4.88
N GLU A 278 -29.29 -36.45 5.67
CA GLU A 278 -30.41 -37.37 5.44
C GLU A 278 -31.14 -37.13 4.11
N ILE A 279 -31.00 -35.95 3.51
CA ILE A 279 -31.59 -35.64 2.19
C ILE A 279 -30.82 -36.37 1.06
N ILE A 280 -29.57 -36.77 1.31
CA ILE A 280 -28.71 -37.46 0.34
C ILE A 280 -29.08 -38.94 0.26
N ASP A 281 -29.11 -39.50 -0.95
CA ASP A 281 -29.35 -40.93 -1.16
C ASP A 281 -28.28 -41.82 -0.51
N VAL A 282 -28.67 -43.00 -0.03
CA VAL A 282 -27.75 -43.93 0.67
C VAL A 282 -26.56 -44.32 -0.20
N ASN A 283 -26.75 -44.49 -1.51
CA ASN A 283 -25.64 -44.83 -2.40
C ASN A 283 -24.61 -43.69 -2.52
N ILE A 284 -25.07 -42.44 -2.50
CA ILE A 284 -24.17 -41.27 -2.56
C ILE A 284 -23.48 -41.10 -1.20
N LEU A 285 -24.18 -41.37 -0.11
CA LEU A 285 -23.63 -41.31 1.24
C LEU A 285 -22.51 -42.34 1.46
N ASP A 286 -22.68 -43.57 0.95
CA ASP A 286 -21.62 -44.59 0.94
C ASP A 286 -20.39 -44.11 0.14
N ARG A 287 -20.59 -43.55 -1.06
CA ARG A 287 -19.49 -42.95 -1.84
C ARG A 287 -18.80 -41.81 -1.09
N LEU A 288 -19.57 -40.99 -0.38
CA LEU A 288 -19.05 -39.86 0.41
C LEU A 288 -18.15 -40.32 1.55
N ILE A 289 -18.59 -41.31 2.34
CA ILE A 289 -17.81 -41.86 3.44
C ILE A 289 -16.50 -42.48 2.92
N ASN A 290 -16.60 -43.27 1.85
CA ASN A 290 -15.44 -43.85 1.19
C ASN A 290 -14.45 -42.80 0.66
N LEU A 291 -14.96 -41.66 0.18
CA LEU A 291 -14.14 -40.55 -0.28
C LEU A 291 -13.44 -39.85 0.90
N ILE A 292 -14.15 -39.54 1.97
CA ILE A 292 -13.62 -38.85 3.15
C ILE A 292 -12.53 -39.67 3.83
N ASN A 293 -12.70 -40.99 3.93
CA ASN A 293 -11.69 -41.89 4.52
C ASN A 293 -10.34 -41.88 3.78
N ARG A 294 -10.27 -41.29 2.57
CA ARG A 294 -9.05 -41.14 1.77
C ARG A 294 -8.45 -39.73 1.86
N VAL A 295 -9.16 -38.78 2.46
CA VAL A 295 -8.72 -37.39 2.61
C VAL A 295 -8.29 -37.17 4.05
N ASP A 296 -7.16 -36.48 4.24
CA ASP A 296 -6.68 -36.10 5.57
C ASP A 296 -7.57 -35.00 6.20
N CYS A 297 -8.75 -35.42 6.68
CA CYS A 297 -9.75 -34.54 7.27
C CYS A 297 -10.73 -35.28 8.19
N GLN A 298 -11.43 -34.51 9.04
CA GLN A 298 -12.57 -35.00 9.83
C GLN A 298 -13.87 -34.37 9.31
N PHE A 299 -14.84 -35.21 8.98
CA PHE A 299 -16.19 -34.77 8.62
C PHE A 299 -17.17 -35.13 9.73
N ILE A 300 -17.83 -34.12 10.31
CA ILE A 300 -18.72 -34.30 11.45
C ILE A 300 -20.15 -33.95 11.02
N PHE A 301 -21.07 -34.90 11.13
CA PHE A 301 -22.47 -34.70 10.74
C PHE A 301 -23.43 -35.53 11.60
N PRO A 302 -24.65 -35.05 11.84
CA PRO A 302 -25.72 -35.87 12.41
C PRO A 302 -26.31 -36.79 11.34
N ILE A 303 -26.72 -38.00 11.74
CA ILE A 303 -27.42 -38.95 10.86
C ILE A 303 -28.47 -39.73 11.65
N ILE A 304 -29.58 -40.08 10.99
CA ILE A 304 -30.64 -40.91 11.56
C ILE A 304 -30.24 -42.39 11.44
N SER A 305 -30.50 -43.21 12.47
CA SER A 305 -30.13 -44.63 12.49
C SER A 305 -30.55 -45.39 11.23
N ASP A 306 -31.79 -45.20 10.77
CA ASP A 306 -32.32 -45.86 9.56
C ASP A 306 -31.47 -45.58 8.29
N LYS A 307 -30.93 -44.37 8.17
CA LYS A 307 -30.02 -44.00 7.08
C LYS A 307 -28.64 -44.62 7.25
N LEU A 308 -28.16 -44.70 8.49
CA LEU A 308 -26.87 -45.30 8.83
C LEU A 308 -26.86 -46.80 8.56
N ASP A 309 -27.95 -47.50 8.91
CA ASP A 309 -28.12 -48.94 8.71
C ASP A 309 -28.09 -49.34 7.22
N GLY A 310 -28.36 -48.39 6.32
CA GLY A 310 -28.24 -48.57 4.88
C GLY A 310 -26.81 -48.55 4.34
N ILE A 311 -25.82 -48.20 5.16
CA ILE A 311 -24.41 -48.04 4.77
C ILE A 311 -23.66 -49.33 5.11
N PRO A 312 -23.17 -50.10 4.12
CA PRO A 312 -22.69 -51.47 4.35
C PRO A 312 -21.47 -51.59 5.29
N ASP A 313 -20.52 -50.65 5.19
CA ASP A 313 -19.19 -50.76 5.81
C ASP A 313 -18.86 -49.54 6.70
N PHE A 314 -19.85 -49.00 7.42
CA PHE A 314 -19.60 -47.91 8.36
C PHE A 314 -18.86 -48.41 9.61
N ASP A 315 -17.78 -47.73 9.99
CA ASP A 315 -17.05 -48.02 11.22
C ASP A 315 -17.69 -47.31 12.41
N ASP A 316 -18.39 -48.09 13.25
CA ASP A 316 -19.07 -47.65 14.48
C ASP A 316 -18.15 -46.91 15.46
N SER A 317 -16.82 -47.07 15.37
CA SER A 317 -15.88 -46.30 16.20
C SER A 317 -15.95 -44.79 15.95
N ASN A 318 -16.50 -44.38 14.81
CA ASN A 318 -16.74 -42.97 14.46
C ASN A 318 -18.03 -42.40 15.08
N ILE A 319 -18.84 -43.22 15.76
CA ILE A 319 -20.05 -42.76 16.45
C ILE A 319 -19.67 -42.16 17.81
N ILE A 320 -19.64 -40.83 17.88
CA ILE A 320 -19.26 -40.12 19.11
C ILE A 320 -20.45 -39.91 20.05
N LEU A 321 -21.66 -39.81 19.51
CA LEU A 321 -22.87 -39.50 20.27
C LEU A 321 -24.10 -40.16 19.65
N THR A 322 -24.82 -40.96 20.43
CA THR A 322 -26.12 -41.53 20.06
C THR A 322 -27.22 -40.92 20.91
N LEU A 323 -28.24 -40.37 20.24
CA LEU A 323 -29.42 -39.79 20.89
C LEU A 323 -30.65 -40.65 20.59
N SER A 324 -31.54 -40.77 21.58
CA SER A 324 -32.82 -41.47 21.43
C SER A 324 -33.93 -40.71 22.15
N GLU A 325 -35.18 -41.16 22.02
CA GLU A 325 -36.31 -40.55 22.72
C GLU A 325 -36.13 -40.52 24.24
N ASP A 326 -35.51 -41.57 24.81
CA ASP A 326 -35.25 -41.74 26.24
C ASP A 326 -33.87 -41.21 26.70
N ASN A 327 -33.02 -40.84 25.74
CA ASN A 327 -31.67 -40.34 25.98
C ASN A 327 -31.37 -39.13 25.09
N LYS A 328 -32.01 -38.00 25.41
CA LYS A 328 -31.77 -36.72 24.73
C LYS A 328 -30.56 -36.02 25.31
N PHE A 329 -29.91 -35.17 24.50
CA PHE A 329 -28.68 -34.47 24.86
C PHE A 329 -28.75 -33.74 26.21
N PHE A 330 -29.86 -33.03 26.48
CA PHE A 330 -30.04 -32.27 27.72
C PHE A 330 -30.79 -33.02 28.84
N ASN A 331 -31.35 -34.20 28.57
CA ASN A 331 -32.09 -35.02 29.55
C ASN A 331 -33.19 -34.27 30.36
N ILE A 332 -33.85 -33.26 29.79
CA ILE A 332 -34.80 -32.38 30.50
C ILE A 332 -36.08 -33.11 30.96
N GLU A 333 -36.47 -34.16 30.26
CA GLU A 333 -37.59 -35.03 30.59
C GLU A 333 -37.38 -35.75 31.93
N LYS A 334 -36.14 -36.13 32.27
CA LYS A 334 -35.81 -36.75 33.56
C LYS A 334 -35.96 -35.76 34.71
N TYR A 335 -35.63 -34.49 34.45
CA TYR A 335 -35.80 -33.40 35.44
C TYR A 335 -37.28 -33.13 35.76
N ASN A 336 -38.15 -33.08 34.75
CA ASN A 336 -39.59 -32.87 34.94
C ASN A 336 -40.28 -34.08 35.61
N SER A 337 -39.82 -35.30 35.33
CA SER A 337 -40.33 -36.53 35.91
C SER A 337 -40.01 -36.63 37.41
N ALA A 338 -38.79 -36.23 37.80
CA ALA A 338 -38.39 -36.11 39.20
C ALA A 338 -39.27 -35.09 39.96
N LYS A 339 -39.56 -33.94 39.36
CA LYS A 339 -40.40 -32.88 39.97
C LYS A 339 -41.86 -33.32 40.15
N LYS A 340 -42.44 -34.07 39.20
CA LYS A 340 -43.78 -34.68 39.35
C LYS A 340 -43.81 -35.74 40.45
N GLY A 341 -42.78 -36.57 40.57
CA GLY A 341 -42.66 -37.58 41.64
C GLY A 341 -42.49 -37.00 43.04
N LEU A 342 -41.83 -35.83 43.16
CA LEU A 342 -41.73 -35.07 44.41
C LEU A 342 -43.09 -34.46 44.84
N ILE A 343 -43.88 -33.96 43.88
CA ILE A 343 -45.21 -33.40 44.16
C ILE A 343 -46.21 -34.51 44.52
N SER A 344 -46.16 -35.68 43.86
CA SER A 344 -47.06 -36.80 44.17
C SER A 344 -46.76 -37.45 45.52
N LYS A 345 -45.48 -37.58 45.91
CA LYS A 345 -45.11 -38.02 47.27
C LYS A 345 -45.59 -37.05 48.34
N SER A 346 -45.44 -35.74 48.12
CA SER A 346 -45.90 -34.73 49.07
C SER A 346 -47.42 -34.73 49.30
N ILE A 347 -48.23 -35.16 48.31
CA ILE A 347 -49.69 -35.24 48.46
C ILE A 347 -50.10 -36.52 49.20
N ILE A 348 -49.38 -37.62 49.02
CA ILE A 348 -49.65 -38.89 49.70
C ILE A 348 -49.22 -38.82 51.18
N ASP A 349 -48.11 -38.14 51.49
CA ASP A 349 -47.65 -37.94 52.87
C ASP A 349 -48.48 -36.91 53.67
N LEU A 350 -49.39 -36.16 53.02
CA LEU A 350 -50.36 -35.27 53.68
C LEU A 350 -51.75 -35.91 53.87
N ALA A 351 -51.97 -37.11 53.32
CA ALA A 351 -53.26 -37.82 53.34
C ALA A 351 -53.24 -39.11 54.20
N LEU A 352 -52.13 -39.39 54.88
CA LEU A 352 -51.95 -40.38 55.94
C LEU A 352 -51.70 -39.64 57.27
#